data_AF-A0A418GA31-F1
#
_entry.id   AF-A0A418GA31-F1
#
_cell.length_a   1.000
_cell.length_b   1.000
_cell.length_c   1.000
_cell.angle_alpha   90.00
_cell.angle_beta   90.00
_cell.angle_gamma   90.00
#
_symmetry.space_group_name_H-M   'P 1'
#
loop_
_entity.id
_entity.type
_entity.pdbx_description
1 polymer ?
#
loop_
_entity_poly.entity_id
_entity_poly.type
_entity_poly.pdbx_seq_one_letter_code
_entity_poly.pdbx_strand_id
1 'polypeptide(L)'
;VQRAMNLFFGSVLATISLTVPVVTLIAFMTGNELQFALGAPEMVVMVASLVLCHISFSTGRTNVLNGAAHLALFAAYLMTIFA
;
A
#
# COMPACT_ATOMS: atom_id res chain seq x y z
N VAL A 1 19.76 2.25 -4.60
CA VAL A 1 18.68 2.58 -3.65
C VAL A 1 17.79 3.70 -4.17
N GLN A 2 18.30 4.89 -4.52
CA GLN A 2 17.47 6.03 -4.97
C GLN A 2 16.49 5.71 -6.12
N ARG A 3 16.95 5.05 -7.21
CA ARG A 3 16.07 4.64 -8.33
C ARG A 3 14.95 3.69 -7.86
N ALA A 4 15.29 2.70 -7.04
CA ALA A 4 14.32 1.74 -6.51
C ALA A 4 13.28 2.43 -5.60
N MET A 5 13.72 3.38 -4.77
CA MET A 5 12.81 4.19 -3.95
C MET A 5 11.88 5.04 -4.80
N ASN A 6 12.41 5.71 -5.83
CA ASN A 6 11.60 6.54 -6.72
C ASN A 6 10.58 5.69 -7.51
N LEU A 7 10.95 4.47 -7.92
CA LEU A 7 10.05 3.52 -8.57
C LEU A 7 8.96 3.03 -7.60
N PHE A 8 9.31 2.70 -6.37
CA PHE A 8 8.37 2.27 -5.34
C PHE A 8 7.32 3.35 -5.06
N PHE A 9 7.76 4.57 -4.71
CA PHE A 9 6.84 5.67 -4.44
C PHE A 9 6.03 6.05 -5.69
N GLY A 10 6.66 6.10 -6.86
CA GLY A 10 5.98 6.39 -8.13
C GLY A 10 4.87 5.37 -8.44
N SER A 11 5.13 4.08 -8.22
CA SER A 11 4.13 3.03 -8.44
C SER A 11 2.99 3.08 -7.42
N VAL A 12 3.27 3.31 -6.14
CA VAL A 12 2.25 3.43 -5.09
C VAL A 12 1.38 4.66 -5.34
N LEU A 13 2.00 5.79 -5.66
CA LEU A 13 1.29 7.02 -6.00
C LEU A 13 0.40 6.81 -7.23
N ALA A 14 0.90 6.18 -8.30
CA ALA A 14 0.09 5.89 -9.49
C ALA A 14 -1.18 5.09 -9.15
N THR A 15 -1.10 4.10 -8.26
CA THR A 15 -2.29 3.34 -7.84
C THR A 15 -3.28 4.18 -7.04
N ILE A 16 -2.78 4.93 -6.04
CA ILE A 16 -3.63 5.71 -5.12
C ILE A 16 -4.23 6.94 -5.81
N SER A 17 -3.45 7.67 -6.61
CA SER A 17 -3.86 8.95 -7.20
C SER A 17 -4.48 8.81 -8.58
N LEU A 18 -4.24 7.71 -9.31
CA LEU A 18 -4.75 7.54 -10.66
C LEU A 18 -5.64 6.30 -10.79
N THR A 19 -5.15 5.10 -10.49
CA THR A 19 -5.91 3.87 -10.72
C THR A 19 -7.21 3.83 -9.92
N VAL A 20 -7.16 4.09 -8.61
CA VAL A 20 -8.36 4.08 -7.76
C VAL A 20 -9.38 5.14 -8.21
N PRO A 21 -9.03 6.43 -8.40
CA PRO A 21 -9.96 7.44 -8.90
C PRO A 21 -10.54 7.12 -10.28
N VAL A 22 -9.73 6.61 -11.22
CA VAL A 22 -10.19 6.25 -12.57
C VAL A 22 -11.23 5.12 -12.50
N VAL A 23 -10.97 4.06 -11.72
CA VAL A 23 -11.92 2.96 -11.52
C VAL A 23 -13.20 3.47 -10.86
N THR A 24 -13.08 4.38 -9.88
CA THR A 24 -14.22 5.03 -9.22
C THR A 24 -15.09 5.78 -10.23
N LEU A 25 -14.45 6.56 -11.10
CA LEU A 25 -15.12 7.39 -12.09
C LEU A 25 -15.81 6.53 -13.15
N ILE A 26 -15.17 5.46 -13.61
CA ILE A 26 -15.77 4.49 -14.55
C ILE A 26 -16.98 3.80 -13.91
N ALA A 27 -16.87 3.37 -12.65
CA ALA A 27 -17.98 2.71 -11.97
C ALA A 27 -19.17 3.66 -11.77
N PHE A 28 -18.89 4.92 -11.39
CA PHE A 28 -19.89 5.97 -11.29
C PHE A 28 -20.60 6.23 -12.63
N MET A 29 -19.86 6.31 -13.74
CA MET A 29 -20.43 6.51 -15.08
C MET A 29 -21.22 5.30 -15.58
N THR A 30 -20.84 4.09 -15.17
CA THR A 30 -21.50 2.83 -15.58
C THR A 30 -22.69 2.49 -14.69
N GLY A 31 -22.92 3.24 -13.60
CA GLY A 31 -23.98 2.97 -12.63
C GLY A 31 -23.73 1.72 -11.78
N ASN A 32 -22.49 1.23 -11.71
CA ASN A 32 -22.12 0.15 -10.81
C ASN A 32 -21.84 0.72 -9.42
N GLU A 33 -22.46 0.15 -8.38
CA GLU A 33 -22.12 0.49 -6.99
C GLU A 33 -20.72 -0.04 -6.66
N LEU A 34 -19.72 0.85 -6.74
CA LEU A 34 -18.37 0.55 -6.29
C LEU A 34 -18.30 0.71 -4.78
N GLN A 35 -18.45 -0.39 -4.06
CA GLN A 35 -18.13 -0.42 -2.64
C GLN A 35 -16.62 -0.64 -2.51
N PHE A 36 -15.91 0.33 -1.94
CA PHE A 36 -14.51 0.20 -1.51
C PHE A 36 -14.39 -0.71 -0.29
N ALA A 37 -15.09 -1.85 -0.29
CA ALA A 37 -15.18 -2.82 0.79
C ALA A 37 -13.83 -3.53 1.03
N LEU A 38 -12.77 -2.73 1.25
CA LEU A 38 -11.61 -3.16 2.00
C LEU A 38 -12.14 -3.66 3.33
N GLY A 39 -11.96 -4.94 3.59
CA GLY A 39 -12.18 -5.44 4.92
C GLY A 39 -11.31 -4.67 5.92
N ALA A 40 -11.76 -4.66 7.16
CA ALA A 40 -10.97 -4.12 8.27
C ALA A 40 -9.50 -4.63 8.27
N PRO A 41 -9.20 -5.93 8.00
CA PRO A 41 -7.81 -6.38 8.00
C PRO A 41 -6.96 -5.79 6.87
N GLU A 42 -7.49 -5.66 5.65
CA GLU A 42 -6.75 -5.09 4.51
C GLU A 42 -6.45 -3.60 4.71
N MET A 43 -7.40 -2.86 5.31
CA MET A 43 -7.20 -1.45 5.66
C MET A 43 -6.09 -1.28 6.70
N VAL A 44 -6.06 -2.13 7.73
CA VAL A 44 -5.01 -2.09 8.77
C VAL A 44 -3.64 -2.36 8.16
N VAL A 45 -3.51 -3.38 7.32
CA VAL A 45 -2.24 -3.73 6.66
C VAL A 45 -1.77 -2.61 5.72
N MET A 46 -2.69 -1.99 4.97
CA MET A 46 -2.37 -0.84 4.11
C MET A 46 -1.83 0.34 4.93
N VAL A 47 -2.54 0.76 5.98
CA VAL A 47 -2.12 1.89 6.82
C VAL A 47 -0.79 1.59 7.52
N ALA A 48 -0.63 0.38 8.07
CA ALA A 48 0.60 -0.03 8.72
C ALA A 48 1.79 -0.05 7.73
N SER A 49 1.57 -0.45 6.48
CA SER A 49 2.58 -0.39 5.41
C SER A 49 3.06 1.05 5.17
N LEU A 50 2.11 2.00 5.05
CA LEU A 50 2.42 3.41 4.81
C LEU A 50 3.19 4.04 5.98
N VAL A 51 2.74 3.77 7.21
CA VAL A 51 3.40 4.27 8.44
C VAL A 51 4.81 3.69 8.55
N LEU A 52 4.97 2.38 8.33
CA LEU A 52 6.28 1.74 8.37
C LEU A 52 7.21 2.33 7.31
N CYS A 53 6.74 2.55 6.07
CA CYS A 53 7.51 3.21 5.02
C CYS A 53 7.97 4.62 5.46
N HIS A 54 7.07 5.41 6.04
CA HIS A 54 7.42 6.75 6.51
C HIS A 54 8.52 6.74 7.58
N ILE A 55 8.38 5.89 8.61
CA ILE A 55 9.37 5.75 9.69
C ILE A 55 10.71 5.26 9.12
N SER A 56 10.66 4.26 8.24
CA SER A 56 11.81 3.61 7.62
C SER A 56 12.72 4.56 6.85
N PHE A 57 12.10 5.45 6.08
CA PHE A 57 12.82 6.35 5.19
C PHE A 57 13.14 7.69 5.85
N SER A 58 12.47 8.06 6.95
CA SER A 58 12.78 9.26 7.72
C SER A 58 14.15 9.21 8.42
N THR A 59 14.65 8.02 8.76
CA THR A 59 15.86 7.85 9.58
C THR A 59 17.17 7.90 8.75
N GLY A 60 17.10 7.89 7.42
CA GLY A 60 18.26 7.98 6.52
C GLY A 60 19.26 6.80 6.57
N ARG A 61 19.10 5.85 7.49
CA ARG A 61 19.91 4.63 7.63
C ARG A 61 19.04 3.38 7.47
N THR A 62 19.37 2.52 6.51
CA THR A 62 18.71 1.22 6.32
C THR A 62 19.24 0.21 7.36
N ASN A 63 18.39 -0.18 8.32
CA ASN A 63 18.69 -1.23 9.29
C ASN A 63 18.04 -2.56 8.84
N VAL A 64 18.74 -3.69 9.00
CA VAL A 64 18.22 -5.05 8.71
C VAL A 64 16.90 -5.31 9.45
N LEU A 65 16.77 -4.81 10.68
CA LEU A 65 15.54 -4.92 11.47
C LEU A 65 14.33 -4.26 10.78
N ASN A 66 14.57 -3.16 10.08
CA ASN A 66 13.53 -2.42 9.38
C ASN A 66 13.11 -3.11 8.07
N GLY A 67 14.04 -3.80 7.41
CA GLY A 67 13.72 -4.70 6.30
C GLY A 67 12.91 -5.92 6.75
N ALA A 68 13.27 -6.51 7.90
CA ALA A 68 12.51 -7.61 8.50
C ALA A 68 11.07 -7.18 8.87
N ALA A 69 10.87 -5.96 9.37
CA ALA A 69 9.55 -5.42 9.64
C ALA A 69 8.67 -5.35 8.38
N HIS A 70 9.22 -4.89 7.23
CA HIS A 70 8.47 -4.88 5.97
C HIS A 70 8.11 -6.29 5.50
N LEU A 71 9.03 -7.25 5.64
CA LEU A 71 8.79 -8.63 5.27
C LEU A 71 7.72 -9.29 6.15
N ALA A 72 7.73 -9.00 7.45
CA ALA A 72 6.69 -9.46 8.38
C ALA A 72 5.32 -8.87 8.02
N LEU A 73 5.28 -7.60 7.62
CA LEU A 73 4.05 -6.93 7.22
C LEU A 73 3.52 -7.47 5.88
N PHE A 74 4.42 -7.85 4.96
CA PHE A 74 4.08 -8.60 3.76
C PHE A 74 3.52 -10.00 4.07
N ALA A 75 4.08 -10.70 5.05
CA ALA A 75 3.51 -11.98 5.51
C ALA A 75 2.12 -11.80 6.13
N ALA A 76 1.89 -10.73 6.90
CA ALA A 76 0.57 -10.38 7.42
C ALA A 76 -0.42 -10.08 6.28
N TYR A 77 0.00 -9.35 5.23
CA TYR A 77 -0.80 -9.16 4.02
C TYR A 77 -1.19 -10.48 3.36
N LEU A 78 -0.24 -11.41 3.20
CA LEU A 78 -0.56 -12.74 2.66
C LEU A 78 -1.59 -13.47 3.52
N MET A 79 -1.47 -13.40 4.85
CA MET A 79 -2.48 -13.98 5.74
C MET A 79 -3.86 -13.37 5.53
N THR A 80 -3.97 -12.05 5.30
CA THR A 80 -5.27 -11.40 5.01
C THR A 80 -5.90 -11.84 3.69
N ILE A 81 -5.12 -12.33 2.73
CA ILE A 81 -5.66 -12.90 1.48
C ILE A 81 -6.27 -14.28 1.69
N PHE A 82 -5.70 -15.07 2.62
CA PHE A 82 -6.12 -16.45 2.87
C PHE A 82 -7.08 -16.61 4.06
N ALA A 83 -7.37 -15.52 4.78
CA ALA A 83 -8.29 -15.47 5.93
C ALA A 83 -9.72 -15.14 5.49
#